data_AF-A0A7R9U5J9-F1
#
_entry.id   AF-A0A7R9U5J9-F1
#
_cell.length_a   1.000
_cell.length_b   1.000
_cell.length_c   1.000
_cell.angle_alpha   90.00
_cell.angle_beta   90.00
_cell.angle_gamma   90.00
#
_symmetry.space_group_name_H-M   'P 1'
#
loop_
_entity.id
_entity.type
_entity.pdbx_description
1 polymer ?
#
loop_
_entity_poly.entity_id
_entity_poly.type
_entity_poly.pdbx_seq_one_letter_code
_entity_poly.pdbx_strand_id
1 'polypeptide(L)'
;MRALVSLLVLLLYAFAGVSSAKRPSSLLLHPEVHPIFSMALRKLPKPARAILAESLQQRDIASVDARHLLQCLPISKAHRDAAAKALSRPVEQVVETVDHVLTAEECLKLRAWAEERMDPGLADSVDGAPEYQVDCDENTLGDLVGHDAVDRICSLAERWMGGQPADEIGIFVRKYAAGGRPYIPFHVDTTDVTVNICLSEPEEHAGGDLLVLAGKKLRSIERQMGSATCHVWYCCHGVQGVTSGERWSLLMFFLNSKASR
;
A
#
# COMPACT_ATOMS: atom_id res chain seq x y z
N MET A 1 -48.93 39.73 6.88
CA MET A 1 -48.93 39.30 5.46
C MET A 1 -47.63 39.72 4.78
N ARG A 2 -46.55 38.96 5.00
CA ARG A 2 -45.32 38.94 4.16
C ARG A 2 -44.69 37.56 4.33
N ALA A 3 -45.23 36.62 3.58
CA ALA A 3 -44.68 35.29 3.32
C ALA A 3 -44.85 35.07 1.80
N LEU A 4 -43.94 34.31 1.19
CA LEU A 4 -43.83 34.03 -0.25
C LEU A 4 -43.04 35.06 -1.09
N VAL A 5 -41.73 35.05 -0.89
CA VAL A 5 -40.75 35.17 -1.98
C VAL A 5 -39.83 33.95 -1.80
N SER A 6 -40.29 32.75 -2.16
CA SER A 6 -39.94 32.06 -3.42
C SER A 6 -38.41 32.10 -3.62
N LEU A 7 -37.63 31.23 -2.97
CA LEU A 7 -37.53 29.79 -3.25
C LEU A 7 -37.45 29.49 -4.77
N LEU A 8 -36.64 30.25 -5.50
CA LEU A 8 -36.32 29.97 -6.92
C LEU A 8 -34.90 30.45 -7.30
N VAL A 9 -33.91 30.23 -6.42
CA VAL A 9 -32.47 30.41 -6.72
C VAL A 9 -31.66 29.14 -6.35
N LEU A 10 -32.32 28.07 -5.91
CA LEU A 10 -31.69 26.85 -5.37
C LEU A 10 -31.95 25.59 -6.22
N LEU A 11 -32.18 25.75 -7.53
CA LEU A 11 -32.55 24.64 -8.41
C LEU A 11 -32.03 24.79 -9.85
N LEU A 12 -30.80 25.29 -10.02
CA LEU A 12 -30.09 25.31 -11.33
C LEU A 12 -28.60 24.90 -11.26
N TYR A 13 -28.17 24.21 -10.20
CA TYR A 13 -26.86 23.54 -10.14
C TYR A 13 -26.98 22.04 -9.82
N ALA A 14 -28.09 21.42 -10.25
CA ALA A 14 -28.23 19.98 -10.27
C ALA A 14 -28.08 19.49 -11.72
N PHE A 15 -27.22 18.49 -11.91
CA PHE A 15 -26.98 17.73 -13.15
C PHE A 15 -26.14 18.39 -14.25
N ALA A 16 -24.85 18.59 -13.94
CA ALA A 16 -23.79 18.23 -14.88
C ALA A 16 -22.99 17.04 -14.31
N GLY A 17 -23.70 15.94 -14.03
CA GLY A 17 -23.09 14.63 -13.85
C GLY A 17 -22.58 14.12 -15.19
N VAL A 18 -21.55 14.76 -15.74
CA VAL A 18 -20.73 14.13 -16.76
C VAL A 18 -19.89 13.10 -16.00
N SER A 19 -20.40 11.88 -15.96
CA SER A 19 -19.59 10.69 -15.73
C SER A 19 -18.53 10.67 -16.82
N SER A 20 -17.42 11.37 -16.57
CA SER A 20 -16.16 11.07 -17.22
C SER A 20 -15.78 9.72 -16.67
N ALA A 21 -16.19 8.65 -17.35
CA ALA A 21 -15.48 7.41 -17.31
C ALA A 21 -14.04 7.74 -17.72
N LYS A 22 -13.21 8.13 -16.73
CA LYS A 22 -11.78 8.32 -16.91
C LYS A 22 -11.29 7.02 -17.53
N ARG A 23 -10.84 7.09 -18.78
CA ARG A 23 -10.19 5.96 -19.45
C ARG A 23 -9.16 5.42 -18.45
N PRO A 24 -9.12 4.11 -18.15
CA PRO A 24 -8.04 3.57 -17.34
C PRO A 24 -6.74 3.87 -18.10
N SER A 25 -5.98 4.85 -17.61
CA SER A 25 -4.65 5.14 -18.14
C SER A 25 -3.78 3.99 -17.68
N SER A 26 -3.52 3.05 -18.58
CA SER A 26 -2.52 2.01 -18.31
C SER A 26 -1.20 2.68 -17.96
N LEU A 27 -0.57 2.24 -16.88
CA LEU A 27 0.74 2.72 -16.44
C LEU A 27 1.79 2.60 -17.55
N LEU A 28 1.67 1.58 -18.41
CA LEU A 28 2.56 1.34 -19.55
C LEU A 28 2.53 2.44 -20.61
N LEU A 29 1.48 3.27 -20.61
CA LEU A 29 1.26 4.36 -21.55
C LEU A 29 1.35 5.73 -20.86
N HIS A 30 1.64 5.77 -19.56
CA HIS A 30 1.68 7.01 -18.81
C HIS A 30 2.99 7.75 -19.09
N PRO A 31 2.95 9.00 -19.60
CA PRO A 31 4.13 9.70 -20.09
C PRO A 31 5.15 10.03 -18.98
N GLU A 32 4.70 10.09 -17.73
CA GLU A 32 5.54 10.43 -16.59
C GLU A 32 6.26 9.21 -15.99
N VAL A 33 5.88 7.98 -16.36
CA VAL A 33 6.45 6.77 -15.73
C VAL A 33 7.91 6.60 -16.16
N HIS A 34 8.81 6.67 -15.18
CA HIS A 34 10.24 6.52 -15.43
C HIS A 34 10.53 5.21 -16.20
N PRO A 35 11.38 5.23 -17.25
CA PRO A 35 11.59 4.08 -18.12
C PRO A 35 11.96 2.78 -17.40
N ILE A 36 12.67 2.87 -16.27
CA ILE A 36 13.06 1.70 -15.47
C ILE A 36 11.84 0.90 -14.98
N PHE A 37 10.79 1.58 -14.52
CA PHE A 37 9.56 0.93 -14.04
C PHE A 37 8.76 0.38 -15.21
N SER A 38 8.69 1.09 -16.33
CA SER A 38 8.08 0.56 -17.56
C SER A 38 8.78 -0.71 -18.05
N MET A 39 10.11 -0.75 -18.01
CA MET A 39 10.91 -1.92 -18.38
C MET A 39 10.74 -3.07 -17.39
N ALA A 40 10.78 -2.80 -16.09
CA ALA A 40 10.56 -3.80 -15.04
C ALA A 40 9.16 -4.42 -15.14
N LEU A 41 8.13 -3.58 -15.32
CA LEU A 41 6.75 -4.02 -15.48
C LEU A 41 6.58 -4.93 -16.70
N ARG A 42 7.26 -4.64 -17.82
CA ARG A 42 7.24 -5.50 -19.02
C ARG A 42 7.84 -6.88 -18.79
N LYS A 43 8.80 -7.01 -17.87
CA LYS A 43 9.42 -8.30 -17.49
C LYS A 43 8.51 -9.15 -16.58
N LEU A 44 7.50 -8.55 -15.96
CA LEU A 44 6.57 -9.30 -15.12
C LEU A 44 5.71 -10.27 -15.96
N PRO A 45 5.36 -11.44 -15.39
CA PRO A 45 4.40 -12.35 -16.00
C PRO A 45 3.09 -11.64 -16.35
N LYS A 46 2.46 -12.04 -17.45
CA LYS A 46 1.23 -11.38 -17.96
C LYS A 46 0.14 -11.18 -16.89
N PRO A 47 -0.19 -12.15 -16.01
CA PRO A 47 -1.18 -11.94 -14.96
C PRO A 47 -0.80 -10.81 -14.00
N ALA A 48 0.44 -10.83 -13.48
CA ALA A 48 0.92 -9.80 -12.55
C ALA A 48 1.00 -8.42 -13.22
N ARG A 49 1.49 -8.37 -14.47
CA ARG A 49 1.57 -7.13 -15.24
C ARG A 49 0.21 -6.50 -15.48
N ALA A 50 -0.80 -7.28 -15.85
CA ALA A 50 -2.15 -6.76 -16.07
C ALA A 50 -2.71 -6.12 -14.80
N ILE A 51 -2.51 -6.77 -13.65
CA ILE A 51 -2.99 -6.28 -12.35
C ILE A 51 -2.25 -5.02 -11.92
N LEU A 52 -0.92 -4.97 -12.06
CA LEU A 52 -0.13 -3.84 -11.57
C LEU A 52 -0.14 -2.64 -12.52
N ALA A 53 -0.34 -2.86 -13.82
CA ALA A 53 -0.33 -1.81 -14.84
C ALA A 53 -1.68 -1.13 -15.05
N GLU A 54 -2.77 -1.79 -14.67
CA GLU A 54 -4.13 -1.33 -14.92
C GLU A 54 -4.80 -0.98 -13.60
N SER A 55 -5.58 0.10 -13.59
CA SER A 55 -6.47 0.35 -12.47
C SER A 55 -7.63 -0.62 -12.56
N LEU A 56 -7.59 -1.67 -11.74
CA LEU A 56 -8.66 -2.67 -11.69
C LEU A 56 -9.74 -2.24 -10.72
N GLN A 57 -11.01 -2.46 -11.07
CA GLN A 57 -12.09 -2.31 -10.12
C GLN A 57 -12.17 -3.54 -9.21
N GLN A 58 -12.83 -3.42 -8.05
CA GLN A 58 -12.95 -4.52 -7.08
C GLN A 58 -13.61 -5.78 -7.69
N ARG A 59 -14.54 -5.62 -8.63
CA ARG A 59 -15.15 -6.75 -9.36
C ARG A 59 -14.13 -7.49 -10.24
N ASP A 60 -13.23 -6.75 -10.87
CA ASP A 60 -12.17 -7.32 -11.71
C ASP A 60 -11.17 -8.09 -10.86
N ILE A 61 -10.77 -7.52 -9.72
CA ILE A 61 -9.87 -8.17 -8.74
C ILE A 61 -10.45 -9.52 -8.27
N ALA A 62 -11.76 -9.56 -7.96
CA ALA A 62 -12.41 -10.78 -7.49
C ALA A 62 -12.47 -11.91 -8.56
N SER A 63 -12.28 -11.58 -9.84
CA SER A 63 -12.26 -12.53 -10.94
C SER A 63 -10.88 -13.15 -11.21
N VAL A 64 -9.82 -12.60 -10.61
CA VAL A 64 -8.46 -13.09 -10.78
C VAL A 64 -8.30 -14.48 -10.17
N ASP A 65 -7.76 -15.42 -10.94
CA ASP A 65 -7.30 -16.71 -10.42
C ASP A 65 -6.03 -16.49 -9.57
N ALA A 66 -6.24 -16.34 -8.26
CA ALA A 66 -5.19 -16.07 -7.29
C ALA A 66 -4.11 -17.18 -7.24
N ARG A 67 -4.50 -18.45 -7.48
CA ARG A 67 -3.55 -19.56 -7.48
C ARG A 67 -2.68 -19.52 -8.73
N HIS A 68 -3.29 -19.30 -9.89
CA HIS A 68 -2.55 -19.15 -11.14
C HIS A 68 -1.60 -17.95 -11.08
N LEU A 69 -2.08 -16.80 -10.58
CA LEU A 69 -1.24 -15.63 -10.36
C LEU A 69 0.00 -15.99 -9.53
N LEU A 70 -0.20 -16.58 -8.36
CA LEU A 70 0.89 -16.98 -7.46
C LEU A 70 1.91 -17.93 -8.12
N GLN A 71 1.44 -18.88 -8.94
CA GLN A 71 2.31 -19.81 -9.67
C GLN A 71 3.18 -19.11 -10.72
N CYS A 72 2.68 -18.01 -11.30
CA CYS A 72 3.42 -17.24 -12.30
C CYS A 72 4.45 -16.29 -11.68
N LEU A 73 4.31 -15.89 -10.41
CA LEU A 73 5.15 -14.87 -9.80
C LEU A 73 6.66 -15.24 -9.80
N PRO A 74 7.55 -14.29 -10.09
CA PRO A 74 9.00 -14.49 -10.10
C PRO A 74 9.60 -14.46 -8.68
N ILE A 75 9.01 -15.23 -7.75
CA ILE A 75 9.47 -15.39 -6.36
C ILE A 75 10.09 -16.77 -6.15
N SER A 76 10.90 -16.91 -5.10
CA SER A 76 11.53 -18.19 -4.74
C SER A 76 10.48 -19.28 -4.46
N LYS A 77 10.86 -20.56 -4.61
CA LYS A 77 9.97 -21.67 -4.25
C LYS A 77 9.52 -21.60 -2.79
N ALA A 78 10.44 -21.26 -1.87
CA ALA A 78 10.12 -21.12 -0.45
C ALA A 78 9.07 -20.02 -0.20
N HIS A 79 9.23 -18.84 -0.80
CA HIS A 79 8.24 -17.76 -0.69
C HIS A 79 6.91 -18.14 -1.33
N ARG A 80 6.93 -18.87 -2.46
CA ARG A 80 5.70 -19.36 -3.10
C ARG A 80 4.95 -20.35 -2.24
N ASP A 81 5.65 -21.30 -1.61
CA ASP A 81 5.05 -22.29 -0.71
C ASP A 81 4.48 -21.61 0.54
N ALA A 82 5.17 -20.60 1.09
CA ALA A 82 4.70 -19.78 2.20
C ALA A 82 3.43 -18.98 1.82
N ALA A 83 3.47 -18.29 0.68
CA ALA A 83 2.33 -17.55 0.14
C ALA A 83 1.12 -18.46 -0.16
N ALA A 84 1.35 -19.70 -0.59
CA ALA A 84 0.27 -20.67 -0.79
C ALA A 84 -0.43 -21.02 0.54
N LYS A 85 0.29 -21.01 1.67
CA LYS A 85 -0.32 -21.14 3.00
C LYS A 85 -1.22 -19.94 3.31
N ALA A 86 -0.74 -18.70 3.14
CA ALA A 86 -1.56 -17.49 3.30
C ALA A 86 -2.82 -17.55 2.44
N LEU A 87 -2.67 -17.90 1.16
CA LEU A 87 -3.79 -18.03 0.23
C LEU A 87 -4.83 -19.07 0.69
N SER A 88 -4.43 -20.10 1.44
CA SER A 88 -5.37 -21.10 1.97
C SER A 88 -6.02 -20.72 3.31
N ARG A 89 -5.46 -19.75 4.05
CA ARG A 89 -5.93 -19.34 5.38
C ARG A 89 -7.05 -18.30 5.28
N PRO A 90 -7.92 -18.21 6.31
CA PRO A 90 -8.82 -17.07 6.47
C PRO A 90 -8.05 -15.74 6.44
N VAL A 91 -8.66 -14.70 5.86
CA VAL A 91 -7.94 -13.43 5.58
C VAL A 91 -7.48 -12.78 6.88
N GLU A 92 -8.32 -12.84 7.92
CA GLU A 92 -8.09 -12.34 9.27
C GLU A 92 -6.92 -13.01 10.01
N GLN A 93 -6.42 -14.16 9.52
CA GLN A 93 -5.24 -14.83 10.06
C GLN A 93 -3.94 -14.48 9.30
N VAL A 94 -4.05 -13.64 8.27
CA VAL A 94 -2.94 -13.25 7.39
C VAL A 94 -2.74 -11.75 7.41
N VAL A 95 -3.83 -10.99 7.43
CA VAL A 95 -3.83 -9.53 7.37
C VAL A 95 -5.00 -8.98 8.20
N GLU A 96 -4.75 -7.87 8.87
CA GLU A 96 -5.73 -7.07 9.61
C GLU A 96 -5.56 -5.59 9.25
N THR A 97 -6.68 -4.87 9.20
CA THR A 97 -6.70 -3.42 9.07
C THR A 97 -7.22 -2.80 10.35
N VAL A 98 -6.52 -1.81 10.86
CA VAL A 98 -6.88 -1.07 12.08
C VAL A 98 -6.94 0.41 11.75
N ASP A 99 -8.10 1.03 11.95
CA ASP A 99 -8.31 2.45 11.69
C ASP A 99 -7.73 3.33 12.79
N HIS A 100 -7.45 4.60 12.43
CA HIS A 100 -7.08 5.66 13.37
C HIS A 100 -5.88 5.32 14.26
N VAL A 101 -4.89 4.58 13.73
CA VAL A 101 -3.64 4.33 14.43
C VAL A 101 -2.82 5.62 14.54
N LEU A 102 -2.81 6.39 13.45
CA LEU A 102 -2.33 7.76 13.40
C LEU A 102 -3.47 8.74 13.12
N THR A 103 -3.32 9.97 13.58
CA THR A 103 -4.17 11.09 13.21
C THR A 103 -3.78 11.65 11.84
N ALA A 104 -4.66 12.44 11.22
CA ALA A 104 -4.34 13.12 9.97
C ALA A 104 -3.16 14.10 10.12
N GLU A 105 -3.05 14.81 11.26
CA GLU A 105 -1.94 15.72 11.54
C GLU A 105 -0.60 14.97 11.61
N GLU A 106 -0.56 13.83 12.29
CA GLU A 106 0.61 12.94 12.37
C GLU A 106 1.02 12.42 10.99
N CYS A 107 0.05 12.02 10.16
CA CYS A 107 0.30 11.59 8.79
C CYS A 107 0.92 12.70 7.92
N LEU A 108 0.40 13.92 8.04
CA LEU A 108 0.92 15.07 7.29
C LEU A 108 2.32 15.47 7.74
N LYS A 109 2.63 15.39 9.05
CA LYS A 109 3.99 15.61 9.58
C LYS A 109 5.00 14.63 8.99
N LEU A 110 4.66 13.33 8.98
CA LEU A 110 5.51 12.30 8.38
C LEU A 110 5.75 12.53 6.89
N ARG A 111 4.71 12.90 6.14
CA ARG A 111 4.82 13.23 4.71
C ARG A 111 5.74 14.41 4.47
N ALA A 112 5.54 15.51 5.20
CA ALA A 112 6.36 16.71 5.07
C ALA A 112 7.83 16.40 5.39
N TRP A 113 8.08 15.68 6.49
CA TRP A 113 9.42 15.26 6.88
C TRP A 113 10.12 14.41 5.82
N ALA A 114 9.40 13.46 5.22
CA ALA A 114 9.93 12.56 4.20
C ALA A 114 10.15 13.26 2.85
N GLU A 115 9.23 14.13 2.42
CA GLU A 115 9.36 14.89 1.15
C GLU A 115 10.63 15.74 1.14
N GLU A 116 10.99 16.37 2.27
CA GLU A 116 12.23 17.17 2.41
C GLU A 116 13.52 16.34 2.29
N ARG A 117 13.46 15.03 2.51
CA ARG A 117 14.62 14.12 2.65
C ARG A 117 14.71 13.06 1.56
N MET A 118 13.69 12.97 0.71
CA MET A 118 13.56 11.93 -0.30
C MET A 118 14.72 11.98 -1.30
N ASP A 119 15.47 10.90 -1.40
CA ASP A 119 16.52 10.74 -2.42
C ASP A 119 16.13 9.63 -3.42
N PRO A 120 15.78 9.97 -4.67
CA PRO A 120 15.46 8.97 -5.70
C PRO A 120 16.71 8.19 -6.19
N GLY A 121 17.91 8.47 -5.68
CA GLY A 121 19.15 7.80 -6.08
C GLY A 121 19.36 6.40 -5.50
N LEU A 122 18.64 6.04 -4.43
CA LEU A 122 18.77 4.74 -3.75
C LEU A 122 17.88 3.66 -4.40
N ALA A 123 18.36 2.42 -4.42
CA ALA A 123 17.69 1.29 -5.08
C ALA A 123 16.97 0.37 -4.08
N ASP A 124 15.74 -0.03 -4.42
CA ASP A 124 14.86 -0.88 -3.63
C ASP A 124 15.29 -2.36 -3.67
N SER A 125 15.27 -3.03 -2.53
CA SER A 125 15.70 -4.44 -2.41
C SER A 125 14.77 -5.43 -3.12
N VAL A 126 13.52 -5.05 -3.42
CA VAL A 126 12.53 -5.93 -4.06
C VAL A 126 12.78 -6.09 -5.55
N ASP A 127 13.13 -5.00 -6.25
CA ASP A 127 13.25 -5.00 -7.72
C ASP A 127 14.49 -4.27 -8.27
N GLY A 128 15.30 -3.66 -7.41
CA GLY A 128 16.50 -2.90 -7.77
C GLY A 128 16.20 -1.58 -8.47
N ALA A 129 14.93 -1.15 -8.56
CA ALA A 129 14.55 0.16 -9.08
C ALA A 129 14.63 1.21 -7.96
N PRO A 130 14.65 2.52 -8.27
CA PRO A 130 14.64 3.55 -7.24
C PRO A 130 13.55 3.34 -6.17
N GLU A 131 13.91 3.45 -4.89
CA GLU A 131 13.03 3.08 -3.77
C GLU A 131 11.99 4.13 -3.39
N TYR A 132 12.32 5.41 -3.58
CA TYR A 132 11.48 6.54 -3.16
C TYR A 132 11.02 6.37 -1.70
N GLN A 133 11.99 6.12 -0.81
CA GLN A 133 11.75 6.05 0.62
C GLN A 133 12.76 6.87 1.41
N VAL A 134 12.42 7.14 2.68
CA VAL A 134 13.33 7.72 3.67
C VAL A 134 13.24 6.87 4.93
N ASP A 135 14.37 6.35 5.36
CA ASP A 135 14.48 5.59 6.61
C ASP A 135 14.44 6.55 7.80
N CYS A 136 13.75 6.14 8.87
CA CYS A 136 13.81 6.81 10.17
C CYS A 136 14.07 5.80 11.29
N ASP A 137 14.48 6.30 12.46
CA ASP A 137 14.57 5.51 13.67
C ASP A 137 13.35 5.76 14.58
N GLU A 138 13.22 4.95 15.63
CA GLU A 138 12.11 5.03 16.58
C GLU A 138 12.03 6.39 17.29
N ASN A 139 13.17 7.03 17.56
CA ASN A 139 13.21 8.35 18.20
C ASN A 139 12.65 9.42 17.27
N THR A 140 13.09 9.43 16.01
CA THR A 140 12.61 10.35 14.97
C THR A 140 11.12 10.16 14.74
N LEU A 141 10.65 8.90 14.68
CA LEU A 141 9.22 8.62 14.58
C LEU A 141 8.47 9.15 15.80
N GLY A 142 8.98 8.92 17.01
CA GLY A 142 8.43 9.43 18.26
C GLY A 142 8.33 10.96 18.31
N ASP A 143 9.33 11.67 17.80
CA ASP A 143 9.32 13.14 17.71
C ASP A 143 8.26 13.66 16.72
N LEU A 144 8.00 12.91 15.64
CA LEU A 144 7.05 13.30 14.60
C LEU A 144 5.59 13.03 14.97
N VAL A 145 5.32 11.87 15.57
CA VAL A 145 3.95 11.40 15.84
C VAL A 145 3.61 11.18 17.32
N GLY A 146 4.57 11.35 18.21
CA GLY A 146 4.42 11.07 19.64
C GLY A 146 4.69 9.61 19.99
N HIS A 147 5.34 9.39 21.14
CA HIS A 147 5.66 8.03 21.62
C HIS A 147 4.42 7.16 21.85
N ASP A 148 3.30 7.75 22.31
CA ASP A 148 2.04 7.00 22.45
C ASP A 148 1.55 6.41 21.11
N ALA A 149 1.85 7.07 19.98
CA ALA A 149 1.51 6.55 18.66
C ALA A 149 2.43 5.40 18.25
N VAL A 150 3.73 5.53 18.54
CA VAL A 150 4.71 4.46 18.34
C VAL A 150 4.31 3.23 19.13
N ASP A 151 3.98 3.38 20.42
CA ASP A 151 3.56 2.29 21.30
C ASP A 151 2.30 1.58 20.78
N ARG A 152 1.33 2.32 20.23
CA ARG A 152 0.14 1.73 19.59
C ARG A 152 0.51 0.88 18.38
N ILE A 153 1.45 1.33 17.55
CA ILE A 153 1.90 0.60 16.36
C ILE A 153 2.70 -0.65 16.75
N CYS A 154 3.63 -0.53 17.70
CA CYS A 154 4.39 -1.66 18.21
C CYS A 154 3.47 -2.71 18.85
N SER A 155 2.50 -2.28 19.67
CA SER A 155 1.50 -3.17 20.27
C SER A 155 0.69 -3.93 19.22
N LEU A 156 0.41 -3.33 18.05
CA LEU A 156 -0.26 -4.03 16.94
C LEU A 156 0.60 -5.17 16.40
N ALA A 157 1.89 -4.93 16.15
CA ALA A 157 2.79 -5.96 15.67
C ALA A 157 3.01 -7.08 16.71
N GLU A 158 3.19 -6.73 17.98
CA GLU A 158 3.40 -7.67 19.07
C GLU A 158 2.25 -8.68 19.19
N ARG A 159 0.98 -8.27 18.99
CA ARG A 159 -0.16 -9.21 18.97
C ARG A 159 0.01 -10.31 17.93
N TRP A 160 0.53 -9.97 16.76
CA TRP A 160 0.80 -10.91 15.68
C TRP A 160 2.06 -11.75 15.94
N MET A 161 2.97 -11.26 16.77
CA MET A 161 4.18 -11.94 17.22
C MET A 161 3.97 -12.77 18.50
N GLY A 162 2.73 -13.00 18.92
CA GLY A 162 2.40 -13.79 20.12
C GLY A 162 2.64 -13.05 21.45
N GLY A 163 2.57 -11.72 21.43
CA GLY A 163 2.77 -10.84 22.57
C GLY A 163 4.25 -10.63 22.95
N GLN A 164 5.17 -10.87 22.01
CA GLN A 164 6.60 -10.63 22.22
C GLN A 164 7.03 -9.37 21.45
N PRO A 165 7.88 -8.51 22.05
CA PRO A 165 8.49 -7.40 21.32
C PRO A 165 9.40 -7.93 20.22
N ALA A 166 9.60 -7.12 19.18
CA ALA A 166 10.58 -7.41 18.15
C ALA A 166 12.01 -7.19 18.68
N ASP A 167 12.95 -7.96 18.16
CA ASP A 167 14.38 -7.74 18.42
C ASP A 167 14.93 -6.58 17.58
N GLU A 168 14.36 -6.36 16.39
CA GLU A 168 14.74 -5.29 15.46
C GLU A 168 13.50 -4.72 14.77
N ILE A 169 13.51 -3.39 14.59
CA ILE A 169 12.46 -2.65 13.89
C ILE A 169 13.10 -1.80 12.79
N GLY A 170 12.79 -2.10 11.53
CA GLY A 170 13.08 -1.23 10.40
C GLY A 170 11.93 -0.26 10.17
N ILE A 171 12.20 1.03 9.98
CA ILE A 171 11.15 2.05 9.82
C ILE A 171 11.48 2.94 8.63
N PHE A 172 10.53 3.12 7.73
CA PHE A 172 10.70 4.03 6.59
C PHE A 172 9.38 4.58 6.07
N VAL A 173 9.42 5.79 5.52
CA VAL A 173 8.30 6.40 4.80
C VAL A 173 8.54 6.26 3.31
N ARG A 174 7.54 5.76 2.57
CA ARG A 174 7.61 5.52 1.12
C ARG A 174 6.58 6.32 0.34
N LYS A 175 7.00 6.83 -0.81
CA LYS A 175 6.19 7.57 -1.78
C LYS A 175 5.95 6.73 -3.04
N TYR A 176 4.69 6.68 -3.48
CA TYR A 176 4.30 6.17 -4.79
C TYR A 176 3.69 7.27 -5.64
N ALA A 177 4.15 7.40 -6.88
CA ALA A 177 3.64 8.37 -7.84
C ALA A 177 3.90 7.89 -9.27
N ALA A 178 3.08 8.32 -10.22
CA ALA A 178 3.28 7.99 -11.64
C ALA A 178 4.64 8.50 -12.15
N GLY A 179 5.03 9.72 -11.76
CA GLY A 179 6.34 10.32 -12.08
C GLY A 179 7.54 9.79 -11.28
N GLY A 180 7.29 8.97 -10.25
CA GLY A 180 8.30 8.41 -9.37
C GLY A 180 8.27 6.89 -9.41
N ARG A 181 8.13 6.25 -8.24
CA ARG A 181 7.85 4.82 -8.12
C ARG A 181 6.35 4.56 -8.19
N PRO A 182 5.82 3.95 -9.25
CA PRO A 182 4.37 3.84 -9.40
C PRO A 182 3.76 2.61 -8.71
N TYR A 183 4.51 1.52 -8.55
CA TYR A 183 4.02 0.24 -8.02
C TYR A 183 5.11 -0.47 -7.22
N ILE A 184 4.76 -1.55 -6.53
CA ILE A 184 5.72 -2.58 -6.08
C ILE A 184 5.24 -3.96 -6.56
N PRO A 185 6.11 -4.79 -7.17
CA PRO A 185 5.69 -6.09 -7.66
C PRO A 185 5.24 -7.00 -6.52
N PHE A 186 4.52 -8.07 -6.84
CA PHE A 186 4.14 -9.05 -5.83
C PHE A 186 5.37 -9.73 -5.23
N HIS A 187 5.47 -9.68 -3.90
CA HIS A 187 6.57 -10.22 -3.12
C HIS A 187 6.06 -10.75 -1.78
N VAL A 188 6.99 -11.28 -0.99
CA VAL A 188 6.81 -11.77 0.38
C VAL A 188 7.91 -11.08 1.18
N ASP A 189 7.57 -10.49 2.32
CA ASP A 189 8.54 -9.75 3.12
C ASP A 189 9.55 -10.67 3.79
N THR A 190 10.70 -10.11 4.09
CA THR A 190 11.74 -10.73 4.91
C THR A 190 11.64 -10.30 6.38
N THR A 191 10.47 -9.85 6.83
CA THR A 191 10.14 -9.48 8.23
C THR A 191 9.24 -10.55 8.82
N ASP A 192 9.04 -10.61 10.13
CA ASP A 192 8.07 -11.56 10.70
C ASP A 192 6.65 -10.98 10.65
N VAL A 193 6.55 -9.69 10.92
CA VAL A 193 5.34 -8.88 10.81
C VAL A 193 5.70 -7.54 10.17
N THR A 194 4.82 -7.08 9.28
CA THR A 194 4.89 -5.74 8.69
C THR A 194 3.66 -4.96 9.08
N VAL A 195 3.85 -3.72 9.52
CA VAL A 195 2.79 -2.73 9.68
C VAL A 195 2.95 -1.65 8.62
N ASN A 196 1.93 -1.48 7.79
CA ASN A 196 1.86 -0.50 6.69
C ASN A 196 0.74 0.52 6.96
N ILE A 197 1.09 1.75 7.29
CA ILE A 197 0.13 2.82 7.61
C ILE A 197 -0.07 3.72 6.40
N CYS A 198 -1.33 3.93 6.01
CA CYS A 198 -1.67 4.83 4.91
C CYS A 198 -1.51 6.29 5.37
N LEU A 199 -0.69 7.09 4.67
CA LEU A 199 -0.47 8.49 5.03
C LEU A 199 -1.17 9.47 4.08
N SER A 200 -1.89 8.96 3.07
CA SER A 200 -2.65 9.74 2.09
C SER A 200 -4.11 9.32 2.10
N GLU A 201 -5.00 10.26 1.80
CA GLU A 201 -6.42 9.95 1.57
C GLU A 201 -6.61 9.28 0.21
N PRO A 202 -7.62 8.39 0.07
CA PRO A 202 -7.93 7.75 -1.20
C PRO A 202 -8.19 8.74 -2.35
N GLU A 203 -8.72 9.92 -2.06
CA GLU A 203 -9.01 10.94 -3.07
C GLU A 203 -7.76 11.69 -3.58
N GLU A 204 -6.62 11.59 -2.87
CA GLU A 204 -5.36 12.24 -3.27
C GLU A 204 -4.67 11.51 -4.43
N HIS A 205 -5.06 10.28 -4.75
CA HIS A 205 -4.44 9.49 -5.81
C HIS A 205 -5.43 8.60 -6.56
N ALA A 206 -5.02 8.11 -7.73
CA ALA A 206 -5.73 7.06 -8.46
C ALA A 206 -4.81 5.85 -8.64
N GLY A 207 -5.35 4.65 -8.41
CA GLY A 207 -4.54 3.44 -8.27
C GLY A 207 -3.74 3.43 -6.96
N GLY A 208 -2.64 2.68 -6.90
CA GLY A 208 -1.87 2.56 -5.66
C GLY A 208 -2.46 1.58 -4.64
N ASP A 209 -3.45 0.78 -5.02
CA ASP A 209 -4.12 -0.17 -4.12
C ASP A 209 -3.13 -1.22 -3.59
N LEU A 210 -3.16 -1.47 -2.27
CA LEU A 210 -2.43 -2.60 -1.68
C LEU A 210 -3.22 -3.87 -1.94
N LEU A 211 -2.59 -4.80 -2.64
CA LEU A 211 -3.17 -6.06 -3.04
C LEU A 211 -2.56 -7.21 -2.26
N VAL A 212 -3.37 -8.13 -1.75
CA VAL A 212 -2.91 -9.30 -0.99
C VAL A 212 -3.50 -10.60 -1.54
N LEU A 213 -2.72 -11.68 -1.44
CA LEU A 213 -3.15 -13.05 -1.76
C LEU A 213 -3.51 -13.80 -0.47
N ALA A 214 -4.79 -13.76 -0.08
CA ALA A 214 -5.29 -14.35 1.15
C ALA A 214 -6.75 -14.82 1.02
N GLY A 215 -7.14 -15.86 1.77
CA GLY A 215 -8.52 -16.34 1.76
C GLY A 215 -9.00 -16.77 0.36
N LYS A 216 -8.13 -17.48 -0.37
CA LYS A 216 -8.32 -18.03 -1.73
C LYS A 216 -8.51 -17.00 -2.84
N LYS A 217 -8.27 -15.71 -2.58
CA LYS A 217 -8.53 -14.62 -3.51
C LYS A 217 -7.36 -13.63 -3.55
N LEU A 218 -7.28 -12.90 -4.66
CA LEU A 218 -6.64 -11.59 -4.68
C LEU A 218 -7.62 -10.58 -4.06
N ARG A 219 -7.13 -9.70 -3.19
CA ARG A 219 -7.95 -8.71 -2.50
C ARG A 219 -7.25 -7.36 -2.53
N SER A 220 -8.01 -6.30 -2.78
CA SER A 220 -7.58 -4.95 -2.42
C SER A 220 -7.86 -4.70 -0.94
N ILE A 221 -6.94 -4.03 -0.26
CA ILE A 221 -7.08 -3.59 1.14
C ILE A 221 -7.49 -2.12 1.14
N GLU A 222 -8.78 -1.89 1.42
CA GLU A 222 -9.36 -0.56 1.58
C GLU A 222 -8.83 0.10 2.85
N ARG A 223 -8.41 1.36 2.74
CA ARG A 223 -7.74 2.12 3.78
C ARG A 223 -8.05 3.60 3.65
N GLN A 224 -8.10 4.28 4.78
CA GLN A 224 -8.12 5.73 4.91
C GLN A 224 -6.79 6.22 5.48
N MET A 225 -6.53 7.52 5.43
CA MET A 225 -5.37 8.10 6.11
C MET A 225 -5.35 7.70 7.60
N GLY A 226 -4.17 7.34 8.11
CA GLY A 226 -3.95 6.91 9.48
C GLY A 226 -4.35 5.47 9.79
N SER A 227 -4.96 4.74 8.85
CA SER A 227 -5.22 3.31 9.01
C SER A 227 -3.96 2.48 8.79
N ALA A 228 -3.74 1.50 9.66
CA ALA A 228 -2.66 0.53 9.56
C ALA A 228 -3.16 -0.77 8.93
N THR A 229 -2.32 -1.42 8.14
CA THR A 229 -2.47 -2.81 7.72
C THR A 229 -1.33 -3.61 8.28
N CYS A 230 -1.65 -4.56 9.14
CA CYS A 230 -0.70 -5.49 9.71
C CYS A 230 -0.79 -6.81 8.96
N HIS A 231 0.35 -7.38 8.56
CA HIS A 231 0.37 -8.72 7.97
C HIS A 231 1.63 -9.50 8.35
N VAL A 232 1.47 -10.83 8.30
CA VAL A 232 2.54 -11.80 8.54
C VAL A 232 3.49 -11.92 7.35
N TRP A 233 4.70 -12.39 7.64
CA TRP A 233 5.78 -12.59 6.66
C TRP A 233 5.35 -13.34 5.41
N TYR A 234 4.55 -14.39 5.55
CA TYR A 234 4.13 -15.26 4.44
C TYR A 234 2.96 -14.69 3.62
N CYS A 235 2.53 -13.45 3.88
CA CYS A 235 1.53 -12.74 3.08
C CYS A 235 2.16 -12.25 1.77
N CYS A 236 1.78 -12.86 0.64
CA CYS A 236 2.20 -12.34 -0.66
C CYS A 236 1.34 -11.14 -1.06
N HIS A 237 1.98 -10.02 -1.33
CA HIS A 237 1.30 -8.75 -1.57
C HIS A 237 2.07 -7.89 -2.59
N GLY A 238 1.40 -6.89 -3.14
CA GLY A 238 1.95 -5.92 -4.08
C GLY A 238 1.14 -4.63 -4.05
N VAL A 239 1.58 -3.60 -4.76
CA VAL A 239 0.88 -2.30 -4.84
C VAL A 239 0.61 -2.01 -6.30
N GLN A 240 -0.65 -1.79 -6.67
CA GLN A 240 -1.03 -1.43 -8.03
C GLN A 240 -0.40 -0.10 -8.45
N GLY A 241 -0.19 0.11 -9.74
CA GLY A 241 0.32 1.37 -10.28
C GLY A 241 -0.51 2.59 -9.87
N VAL A 242 0.14 3.60 -9.29
CA VAL A 242 -0.41 4.94 -9.14
C VAL A 242 -0.41 5.61 -10.52
N THR A 243 -1.57 6.10 -10.95
CA THR A 243 -1.78 6.71 -12.28
C THR A 243 -2.02 8.21 -12.21
N SER A 244 -2.32 8.76 -11.03
CA SER A 244 -2.34 10.19 -10.77
C SER A 244 -2.21 10.47 -9.27
N GLY A 245 -1.66 11.63 -8.91
CA GLY A 245 -1.46 12.01 -7.53
C GLY A 245 -0.33 11.23 -6.85
N GLU A 246 -0.31 11.26 -5.53
CA GLU A 246 0.73 10.65 -4.72
C GLU A 246 0.14 9.82 -3.60
N ARG A 247 0.65 8.61 -3.43
CA ARG A 247 0.29 7.72 -2.34
C ARG A 247 1.46 7.57 -1.39
N TRP A 248 1.21 7.77 -0.10
CA TRP A 248 2.22 7.75 0.93
C TRP A 248 1.97 6.64 1.94
N SER A 249 3.03 6.03 2.46
CA SER A 249 2.92 5.01 3.50
C SER A 249 4.09 5.06 4.47
N LEU A 250 3.81 4.87 5.76
CA LEU A 250 4.81 4.49 6.76
C LEU A 250 4.85 2.96 6.80
N LEU A 251 6.05 2.38 6.72
CA LEU A 251 6.27 0.94 6.88
C LEU A 251 7.13 0.70 8.11
N MET A 252 6.71 -0.26 8.92
CA MET A 252 7.45 -0.76 10.08
C MET A 252 7.61 -2.27 9.96
N PHE A 253 8.86 -2.71 9.96
CA PHE A 253 9.32 -4.05 9.71
C PHE A 253 9.81 -4.66 11.03
N PHE A 254 9.06 -5.61 11.58
CA PHE A 254 9.35 -6.21 12.87
C PHE A 254 10.01 -7.59 12.68
N LEU A 255 11.19 -7.78 13.28
CA LEU A 255 11.96 -9.02 13.18
C LEU A 255 12.27 -9.61 14.56
N ASN A 256 12.14 -10.93 14.69
CA ASN A 256 12.63 -11.73 15.80
C ASN A 256 13.84 -12.55 15.34
N SER A 257 15.00 -12.26 15.93
CA SER A 257 16.27 -12.98 15.73
C SER A 257 16.18 -14.48 16.02
N LYS A 258 15.20 -14.90 16.83
CA LYS A 258 14.97 -16.29 17.24
C LYS A 258 13.96 -17.05 16.37
N ALA A 259 13.24 -16.37 15.48
CA ALA A 259 12.35 -17.02 14.54
C ALA A 259 13.19 -17.59 13.38
N SER A 260 13.83 -18.75 13.59
CA SER A 260 14.50 -19.47 12.51
C SER A 260 13.51 -19.75 11.38
N ARG A 261 13.71 -19.09 10.23
CA ARG A 261 12.88 -19.24 9.02
C ARG A 261 13.31 -20.42 8.17
#